data_AF-A0A2M7KW27-F1
#
_entry.id   AF-A0A2M7KW27-F1
#
_cell.length_a   1.000
_cell.length_b   1.000
_cell.length_c   1.000
_cell.angle_alpha   90.00
_cell.angle_beta   90.00
_cell.angle_gamma   90.00
#
_symmetry.space_group_name_H-M   'P 1'
#
loop_
_entity.id
_entity.type
_entity.pdbx_description
1 polymer ?
#
loop_
_entity_poly.entity_id
_entity_poly.type
_entity_poly.pdbx_seq_one_letter_code
_entity_poly.pdbx_strand_id
1 'polypeptide(L)'
;MICFFDGIKIMMFYREHFPAHFHVEVGDESALIGIDPIMILEGRLSRPTRSKVFEWAAIHQSELRANWELARGRLPLLRIPPLD
;
A
#
# COMPACT_ATOMS: atom_id res chain seq x y z
N MET A 1 -7.18 7.01 -0.46
CA MET A 1 -6.33 6.48 -1.55
C MET A 1 -5.10 7.36 -1.68
N ILE A 2 -3.91 6.76 -1.63
CA ILE A 2 -2.63 7.48 -1.65
C ILE A 2 -1.93 7.39 -3.01
N CYS A 3 -2.23 6.38 -3.84
CA CYS A 3 -1.70 6.23 -5.19
C CYS A 3 -2.67 5.45 -6.09
N PHE A 4 -2.57 5.62 -7.41
CA PHE A 4 -3.29 4.86 -8.42
C PHE A 4 -2.48 4.76 -9.71
N PHE A 5 -2.27 3.55 -10.22
CA PHE A 5 -1.56 3.28 -11.48
C PHE A 5 -1.98 1.91 -12.02
N ASP A 6 -2.04 1.72 -13.35
CA ASP A 6 -2.38 0.42 -13.98
C ASP A 6 -3.65 -0.27 -13.44
N GLY A 7 -4.66 0.50 -13.01
CA GLY A 7 -5.87 -0.05 -12.36
C GLY A 7 -5.68 -0.48 -10.91
N ILE A 8 -4.46 -0.36 -10.37
CA ILE A 8 -4.07 -0.66 -9.00
C ILE A 8 -4.38 0.54 -8.11
N LYS A 9 -5.30 0.37 -7.16
CA LYS A 9 -5.59 1.37 -6.13
C LYS A 9 -4.79 1.06 -4.88
N ILE A 10 -4.02 2.04 -4.40
CA ILE A 10 -3.30 1.93 -3.12
C ILE A 10 -3.98 2.82 -2.07
N MET A 11 -4.31 2.24 -0.93
CA MET A 11 -5.04 2.91 0.15
C MET A 11 -4.43 2.64 1.51
N MET A 12 -4.66 3.53 2.45
CA MET A 12 -4.28 3.39 3.85
C MET A 12 -5.34 4.11 4.68
N PHE A 13 -5.73 3.54 5.81
CA PHE A 13 -6.82 4.01 6.65
C PHE A 13 -6.37 4.33 8.08
N TYR A 14 -7.09 5.23 8.75
CA TYR A 14 -6.73 5.75 10.08
C TYR A 14 -6.95 4.76 11.25
N ARG A 15 -7.71 3.68 11.03
CA ARG A 15 -8.11 2.70 12.06
C ARG A 15 -7.45 1.34 11.85
N GLU A 16 -6.19 1.34 11.43
CA GLU A 16 -5.42 0.12 11.20
C GLU A 16 -4.59 -0.26 12.43
N HIS A 17 -4.40 -1.56 12.64
CA HIS A 17 -3.61 -2.15 13.73
C HIS A 17 -2.25 -2.61 13.19
N PHE A 18 -1.27 -2.82 14.08
CA PHE A 18 0.02 -3.41 13.72
C PHE A 18 -0.15 -4.81 13.08
N PRO A 19 0.72 -5.22 12.14
CA PRO A 19 1.90 -4.50 11.62
C PRO A 19 1.56 -3.38 10.64
N ALA A 20 2.53 -2.50 10.32
CA ALA A 20 2.33 -1.41 9.36
C ALA A 20 2.03 -1.95 7.95
N HIS A 21 0.93 -1.51 7.34
CA HIS A 21 0.46 -2.04 6.06
C HIS A 21 -0.26 -1.00 5.20
N PHE A 22 -0.60 -1.40 3.98
CA PHE A 22 -1.50 -0.68 3.08
C PHE A 22 -2.40 -1.67 2.33
N HIS A 23 -3.50 -1.16 1.79
CA HIS A 23 -4.49 -1.91 1.05
C HIS A 23 -4.29 -1.75 -0.46
N VAL A 24 -4.50 -2.85 -1.18
CA VAL A 24 -4.47 -2.93 -2.64
C VAL A 24 -5.82 -3.44 -3.15
N GLU A 25 -6.34 -2.79 -4.20
CA GLU A 25 -7.48 -3.28 -4.99
C GLU A 25 -7.19 -3.16 -6.49
N VAL A 26 -7.42 -4.24 -7.24
CA VAL A 26 -7.25 -4.32 -8.71
C VAL A 26 -8.32 -5.24 -9.30
N GLY A 27 -9.34 -4.67 -9.95
CA GLY A 27 -10.49 -5.47 -10.41
C GLY A 27 -11.13 -6.23 -9.24
N ASP A 28 -11.15 -7.56 -9.32
CA ASP A 28 -11.65 -8.45 -8.27
C ASP A 28 -10.56 -8.93 -7.29
N GLU A 29 -9.31 -8.53 -7.50
CA GLU A 29 -8.18 -8.86 -6.61
C GLU A 29 -8.04 -7.82 -5.50
N SER A 30 -7.78 -8.28 -4.28
CA SER A 30 -7.46 -7.40 -3.15
C SER A 30 -6.46 -8.05 -2.21
N ALA A 31 -5.62 -7.22 -1.59
CA ALA A 31 -4.65 -7.68 -0.61
C ALA A 31 -4.26 -6.61 0.40
N LEU A 32 -3.86 -7.07 1.58
CA LEU A 32 -3.19 -6.30 2.61
C LEU A 32 -1.68 -6.52 2.49
N ILE A 33 -0.92 -5.46 2.28
CA ILE A 33 0.52 -5.52 2.05
C ILE A 33 1.26 -4.88 3.21
N GLY A 34 2.17 -5.63 3.85
CA GLY A 34 3.08 -5.10 4.85
C GLY A 34 4.03 -4.06 4.26
N ILE A 35 4.37 -3.04 5.02
CA ILE A 35 5.34 -2.01 4.60
C ILE A 35 6.76 -2.46 4.92
N ASP A 36 6.96 -3.10 6.07
CA ASP A 36 8.26 -3.57 6.55
C ASP A 36 8.09 -4.81 7.44
N PRO A 37 8.29 -6.03 6.90
CA PRO A 37 8.72 -6.34 5.52
C PRO A 37 7.60 -6.15 4.48
N ILE A 38 7.99 -6.01 3.21
CA ILE A 38 7.06 -5.99 2.07
C ILE A 38 6.60 -7.41 1.77
N MET A 39 5.39 -7.74 2.17
CA MET A 39 4.78 -9.06 1.98
C MET A 39 3.26 -9.00 1.97
N ILE A 40 2.61 -10.00 1.38
CA ILE A 40 1.15 -10.16 1.52
C ILE A 40 0.88 -10.64 2.95
N LEU A 41 0.12 -9.86 3.70
CA LEU A 41 -0.41 -10.22 5.01
C LEU A 41 -1.74 -10.97 4.86
N GLU A 42 -2.62 -10.46 3.98
CA GLU A 42 -3.94 -11.05 3.71
C GLU A 42 -4.35 -10.85 2.25
N GLY A 43 -5.29 -11.65 1.78
CA GLY A 43 -5.82 -11.58 0.42
C GLY A 43 -4.91 -12.22 -0.64
N ARG A 44 -5.12 -11.85 -1.90
CA ARG A 44 -4.41 -12.43 -3.04
C ARG A 44 -4.31 -11.42 -4.18
N LEU A 45 -3.12 -11.37 -4.76
CA LEU A 45 -2.85 -10.72 -6.03
C LEU A 45 -2.29 -11.76 -7.00
N SER A 46 -2.62 -11.64 -8.29
CA SER A 46 -1.92 -12.38 -9.33
C SER A 46 -0.42 -12.05 -9.34
N ARG A 47 0.39 -12.94 -9.91
CA ARG A 47 1.86 -12.73 -9.97
C ARG A 47 2.26 -11.40 -10.61
N PRO A 48 1.68 -10.97 -11.75
CA PRO A 48 2.03 -9.69 -12.37
C PRO A 48 1.69 -8.50 -11.48
N THR A 49 0.47 -8.46 -10.93
CA THR A 49 0.01 -7.41 -10.03
C THR A 49 0.88 -7.33 -8.78
N ARG A 50 1.16 -8.47 -8.14
CA ARG A 50 2.03 -8.52 -6.95
C ARG A 50 3.42 -7.97 -7.23
N SER A 51 4.00 -8.30 -8.38
CA SER A 51 5.33 -7.80 -8.76
C SER A 51 5.36 -6.27 -8.80
N LYS A 52 4.40 -5.66 -9.50
CA LYS A 52 4.28 -4.20 -9.61
C LYS A 52 4.07 -3.53 -8.26
N VAL A 53 3.18 -4.08 -7.44
CA VAL A 53 2.92 -3.55 -6.08
C VAL A 53 4.17 -3.63 -5.21
N PHE A 54 4.92 -4.74 -5.26
CA PHE A 54 6.12 -4.92 -4.44
C PHE A 54 7.24 -3.99 -4.88
N GLU A 55 7.43 -3.83 -6.19
CA GLU A 55 8.38 -2.88 -6.75
C GLU A 55 8.06 -1.44 -6.33
N TRP A 56 6.80 -1.02 -6.53
CA TRP A 56 6.33 0.29 -6.09
C TRP A 56 6.52 0.49 -4.58
N ALA A 57 6.17 -0.51 -3.76
CA ALA A 57 6.33 -0.42 -2.31
C ALA A 57 7.81 -0.34 -1.89
N ALA A 58 8.71 -1.00 -2.62
CA ALA A 58 10.14 -0.95 -2.34
C ALA A 58 10.74 0.42 -2.65
N ILE A 59 10.35 1.04 -3.77
CA ILE A 59 10.77 2.40 -4.15
C ILE A 59 10.26 3.43 -3.13
N HIS A 60 9.01 3.29 -2.68
CA HIS A 60 8.33 4.27 -1.82
C HIS A 60 8.24 3.87 -0.34
N GLN A 61 9.09 2.94 0.13
CA GLN A 61 8.96 2.36 1.47
C GLN A 61 9.02 3.42 2.59
N SER A 62 9.87 4.42 2.44
CA SER A 62 9.99 5.53 3.40
C SER A 62 8.75 6.42 3.45
N GLU A 63 8.16 6.73 2.30
CA GLU A 63 6.91 7.50 2.20
C GLU A 63 5.72 6.73 2.78
N LEU A 64 5.68 5.41 2.56
CA LEU A 64 4.70 4.51 3.17
C LEU A 64 4.82 4.51 4.71
N ARG A 65 6.04 4.42 5.26
CA ARG A 65 6.25 4.53 6.71
C ARG A 65 5.82 5.90 7.25
N ALA A 66 6.11 6.98 6.54
CA ALA A 66 5.67 8.33 6.94
C ALA A 66 4.14 8.44 6.94
N ASN A 67 3.48 7.96 5.89
CA ASN A 67 2.02 7.91 5.81
C ASN A 67 1.41 7.04 6.92
N TRP A 68 2.06 5.94 7.31
CA TRP A 68 1.62 5.11 8.43
C TRP A 68 1.61 5.89 9.76
N GLU A 69 2.64 6.68 10.02
CA GLU A 69 2.69 7.53 11.22
C GLU A 69 1.64 8.65 11.19
N LEU A 70 1.40 9.27 10.01
CA LEU A 70 0.29 10.21 9.83
C LEU A 70 -1.06 9.53 10.08
N ALA A 71 -1.25 8.30 9.58
CA ALA A 71 -2.48 7.54 9.75
C ALA A 71 -2.78 7.28 11.22
N ARG A 72 -1.78 6.86 12.00
CA ARG A 72 -1.85 6.66 13.45
C ARG A 72 -2.21 7.94 14.19
N GLY A 73 -1.70 9.08 13.73
CA GLY A 73 -2.04 10.41 14.26
C GLY A 73 -3.40 10.95 13.80
N ARG A 74 -4.14 10.23 12.95
CA ARG A 74 -5.36 10.70 12.26
C ARG A 74 -5.12 12.00 11.49
N LEU A 75 -3.92 12.18 10.97
CA LEU A 75 -3.53 13.32 10.16
C LEU A 75 -3.79 13.02 8.68
N PRO A 76 -3.99 14.05 7.83
CA PRO A 76 -4.14 13.85 6.40
C PRO A 76 -2.97 13.08 5.79
N LEU A 77 -3.28 12.02 5.03
CA LEU A 77 -2.28 11.25 4.31
C LEU A 77 -1.79 12.00 3.07
N LEU A 78 -0.53 11.75 2.71
CA LEU A 78 0.10 12.32 1.53
C LEU A 78 -0.05 11.39 0.33
N ARG A 79 -0.13 11.99 -0.87
CA ARG A 79 -0.07 11.24 -2.13
C ARG A 79 1.36 10.77 -2.36
N ILE A 80 1.50 9.55 -2.86
CA ILE A 80 2.76 8.95 -3.26
C ILE A 80 2.75 8.83 -4.80
N PRO A 81 3.86 9.14 -5.50
CA PRO A 81 3.95 8.98 -6.95
C PRO A 81 3.59 7.56 -7.44
N PRO A 82 3.06 7.41 -8.66
CA PRO A 82 2.82 6.10 -9.28
C PRO A 82 4.13 5.41 -9.70
N LEU A 83 4.05 4.11 -9.97
CA LEU A 83 5.10 3.39 -10.69
C LEU A 83 5.05 3.82 -12.17
N ASP A 84 6.20 4.16 -12.75
CA ASP A 84 6.34 4.58 -14.15
C ASP A 84 6.04 3.47 -15.16
#